data_AF-A0A804KZ68-F1
#
_entry.id   AF-A0A804KZ68-F1
#
_cell.length_a   1.000
_cell.length_b   1.000
_cell.length_c   1.000
_cell.angle_alpha   90.00
_cell.angle_beta   90.00
_cell.angle_gamma   90.00
#
_symmetry.space_group_name_H-M   'P 1'
#
loop_
_entity.id
_entity.type
_entity.pdbx_description
1 polymer ?
#
loop_
_entity_poly.entity_id
_entity_poly.type
_entity_poly.pdbx_seq_one_letter_code
_entity_poly.pdbx_strand_id
1 'polypeptide(L)'
;MAVLQHACTAPLARALRSRAAASIATSPPVRLPRADSRVLLGLSEPELRQLALDFGQQSYRGKQLHDLLYKTKVKEIQDFSHLPQAFRESLREAGWRVGRSPVHHVVSAADGTLKILIKLEDNRLIETVGIPVEDGNGSFRLTACVSSQDVQIGQRMMTISTVGVPNTIKMLATHKLQSTLAVSLHAPNQKLRETIVPSAKSYPLNALIDDCKHYFSETRRRVTFEYTLLAGINDGVEHAAELAELIHTCGRGYHVNLIPFNPIEGSEYRRPYKKAVLAFMATLESKKITVSVRQTRGLDASAACGQLRNAHQKSPLVEVEPSAALPQLSPS
;
A
#
# COMPACT_ATOMS: atom_id res chain seq x y z
N MET A 1 12.30 -37.96 74.48
CA MET A 1 13.07 -37.24 75.51
C MET A 1 12.96 -35.74 75.24
N ALA A 2 12.66 -34.97 76.29
CA ALA A 2 12.79 -33.51 76.53
C ALA A 2 12.99 -32.56 75.32
N VAL A 3 12.15 -31.54 75.05
CA VAL A 3 11.77 -30.32 75.82
C VAL A 3 12.89 -29.25 75.91
N LEU A 4 12.51 -27.98 75.59
CA LEU A 4 13.19 -26.66 75.74
C LEU A 4 14.05 -26.19 74.54
N GLN A 5 14.06 -24.94 74.06
CA GLN A 5 13.37 -23.69 74.40
C GLN A 5 13.64 -22.64 73.30
N HIS A 6 12.80 -21.59 73.28
CA HIS A 6 12.95 -20.18 72.87
C HIS A 6 14.26 -19.68 72.20
N ALA A 7 14.30 -18.59 71.44
CA ALA A 7 13.39 -17.63 70.82
C ALA A 7 14.32 -16.63 70.09
N CYS A 8 13.92 -16.05 68.96
CA CYS A 8 14.24 -14.64 68.65
C CYS A 8 13.57 -14.19 67.36
N THR A 9 12.73 -13.17 67.52
CA THR A 9 12.09 -12.36 66.50
C THR A 9 13.07 -11.34 65.90
N ALA A 10 13.08 -11.20 64.58
CA ALA A 10 13.47 -9.97 63.89
C ALA A 10 12.66 -9.83 62.59
N PRO A 11 12.24 -8.62 62.20
CA PRO A 11 11.18 -8.41 61.22
C PRO A 11 11.68 -8.52 59.77
N LEU A 12 10.96 -9.26 58.93
CA LEU A 12 11.11 -9.22 57.48
C LEU A 12 10.54 -7.89 56.95
N ALA A 13 11.43 -6.97 56.59
CA ALA A 13 11.09 -5.83 55.74
C ALA A 13 10.61 -6.34 54.38
N ARG A 14 9.30 -6.23 54.13
CA ARG A 14 8.68 -6.50 52.84
C ARG A 14 9.01 -5.35 51.90
N ALA A 15 10.05 -5.53 51.08
CA ALA A 15 10.36 -4.61 49.99
C ALA A 15 9.20 -4.60 48.99
N LEU A 16 8.44 -3.51 48.98
CA LEU A 16 7.46 -3.17 47.95
C LEU A 16 8.22 -2.97 46.63
N ARG A 17 8.16 -3.97 45.73
CA ARG A 17 8.49 -3.75 44.32
C ARG A 17 7.34 -2.99 43.69
N SER A 18 7.55 -1.70 43.44
CA SER A 18 6.71 -0.92 42.53
C SER A 18 6.82 -1.51 41.12
N ARG A 19 5.70 -1.99 40.58
CA ARG A 19 5.57 -2.26 39.14
C ARG A 19 5.57 -0.91 38.42
N ALA A 20 6.68 -0.57 37.77
CA ALA A 20 6.68 0.49 36.77
C ALA A 20 5.80 0.05 35.59
N ALA A 21 4.79 0.85 35.30
CA ALA A 21 3.83 0.63 34.23
C ALA A 21 4.54 0.69 32.86
N ALA A 22 4.38 -0.36 32.06
CA ALA A 22 4.73 -0.31 30.64
C ALA A 22 3.78 0.65 29.94
N SER A 23 4.31 1.76 29.38
CA SER A 23 3.53 2.64 28.54
C SER A 23 3.24 1.92 27.22
N ILE A 24 2.00 1.44 27.07
CA ILE A 24 1.48 0.96 25.80
C ILE A 24 1.43 2.17 24.88
N ALA A 25 2.38 2.24 23.94
CA ALA A 25 2.31 3.18 22.83
C ALA A 25 1.08 2.81 22.00
N THR A 26 0.00 3.58 22.18
CA THR A 26 -1.22 3.45 21.39
C THR A 26 -0.87 3.81 19.95
N SER A 27 -0.80 2.78 19.10
CA SER A 27 -0.81 3.00 17.65
C SER A 27 -2.09 3.76 17.31
N PRO A 28 -2.07 4.73 16.37
CA PRO A 28 -3.30 5.35 15.90
C PRO A 28 -4.23 4.23 15.42
N PRO A 29 -5.52 4.25 15.80
CA PRO A 29 -6.43 3.18 15.45
C PRO A 29 -6.46 3.05 13.93
N VAL A 30 -6.15 1.86 13.43
CA VAL A 30 -6.53 1.47 12.08
C VAL A 30 -8.03 1.64 12.04
N ARG A 31 -8.50 2.65 11.31
CA ARG A 31 -9.94 2.91 11.17
C ARG A 31 -10.48 1.74 10.36
N LEU A 32 -11.09 0.76 11.04
CA LEU A 32 -11.95 -0.22 10.40
C LEU A 32 -12.98 0.55 9.56
N PRO A 33 -13.39 0.02 8.39
CA PRO A 33 -14.47 0.63 7.62
C PRO A 33 -15.65 0.86 8.57
N ARG A 34 -16.19 2.08 8.58
CA ARG A 34 -17.34 2.43 9.41
C ARG A 34 -18.44 1.41 9.12
N ALA A 35 -18.91 0.73 10.17
CA ALA A 35 -19.96 -0.28 10.11
C ALA A 35 -21.29 0.22 9.51
N ASP A 36 -21.41 1.53 9.26
CA ASP A 36 -22.62 2.20 8.75
C ASP A 36 -22.55 2.59 7.27
N SER A 37 -21.49 2.26 6.53
CA SER A 37 -21.44 2.59 5.11
C SER A 37 -22.23 1.56 4.31
N ARG A 38 -23.51 1.86 3.99
CA ARG A 38 -24.36 1.06 3.09
C ARG A 38 -23.83 1.10 1.65
N VAL A 39 -22.71 0.41 1.43
CA VAL A 39 -21.95 0.37 0.18
C VAL A 39 -21.87 -1.07 -0.30
N LEU A 40 -22.26 -1.31 -1.55
CA LEU A 40 -22.27 -2.65 -2.15
C LEU A 40 -20.87 -3.11 -2.58
N LEU A 41 -20.03 -2.19 -3.05
CA LEU A 41 -18.66 -2.50 -3.45
C LEU A 41 -17.79 -2.84 -2.23
N GLY A 42 -17.09 -3.96 -2.27
CA GLY A 42 -16.33 -4.51 -1.14
C GLY A 42 -17.08 -5.59 -0.35
N LEU A 43 -18.37 -5.81 -0.62
CA LEU A 43 -19.06 -7.01 -0.12
C LEU A 43 -18.66 -8.22 -0.97
N SER A 44 -18.39 -9.34 -0.29
CA SER A 44 -18.16 -10.65 -0.88
C SER A 44 -19.43 -11.25 -1.48
N GLU A 45 -19.30 -12.24 -2.36
CA GLU A 45 -20.48 -12.93 -2.92
C GLU A 45 -21.41 -13.51 -1.83
N PRO A 46 -20.92 -14.18 -0.77
CA PRO A 46 -21.77 -14.64 0.33
C PRO A 46 -22.53 -13.50 1.05
N GLU A 47 -21.87 -12.37 1.31
CA GLU A 47 -22.51 -11.20 1.94
C GLU A 47 -23.59 -10.58 1.04
N LEU A 48 -23.35 -10.51 -0.27
CA LEU A 48 -24.36 -10.05 -1.24
C LEU A 48 -25.54 -11.01 -1.37
N ARG A 49 -25.31 -12.32 -1.24
CA ARG A 49 -26.38 -13.33 -1.16
C ARG A 49 -27.22 -13.15 0.10
N GLN A 50 -26.58 -12.89 1.24
CA GLN A 50 -27.29 -12.60 2.49
C GLN A 50 -28.10 -11.31 2.37
N LEU A 51 -27.51 -10.24 1.83
CA LEU A 51 -28.20 -8.98 1.58
C LEU A 51 -29.45 -9.17 0.70
N ALA A 52 -29.38 -10.00 -0.33
CA ALA A 52 -30.56 -10.30 -1.14
C ALA A 52 -31.68 -10.96 -0.32
N LEU A 53 -31.35 -11.90 0.56
CA LEU A 53 -32.32 -12.55 1.44
C LEU A 53 -32.96 -11.57 2.43
N ASP A 54 -32.17 -10.64 2.98
CA ASP A 54 -32.64 -9.62 3.93
C ASP A 54 -33.67 -8.67 3.30
N PHE A 55 -33.62 -8.49 1.97
CA PHE A 55 -34.60 -7.74 1.17
C PHE A 55 -35.72 -8.63 0.57
N GLY A 56 -35.89 -9.86 1.09
CA GLY A 56 -36.91 -10.80 0.65
C GLY A 56 -36.71 -11.33 -0.77
N GLN A 57 -35.49 -11.22 -1.33
CA GLN A 57 -35.15 -11.76 -2.64
C GLN A 57 -34.56 -13.16 -2.54
N GLN A 58 -34.60 -13.87 -3.67
CA GLN A 58 -33.94 -15.17 -3.80
C GLN A 58 -32.40 -15.02 -3.74
N SER A 59 -31.70 -15.95 -3.08
CA SER A 59 -30.25 -15.81 -2.83
C SER A 59 -29.41 -15.67 -4.11
N TYR A 60 -29.83 -16.26 -5.22
CA TYR A 60 -29.13 -16.12 -6.51
C TYR A 60 -29.05 -14.66 -6.99
N ARG A 61 -29.96 -13.78 -6.54
CA ARG A 61 -29.91 -12.33 -6.83
C ARG A 61 -28.66 -11.68 -6.23
N GLY A 62 -28.12 -12.19 -5.12
CA GLY A 62 -26.84 -11.74 -4.60
C GLY A 62 -25.66 -12.04 -5.52
N LYS A 63 -25.67 -13.21 -6.18
CA LYS A 63 -24.67 -13.52 -7.23
C LYS A 63 -24.82 -12.59 -8.43
N GLN A 64 -26.04 -12.23 -8.81
CA GLN A 64 -26.27 -11.25 -9.88
C GLN A 64 -25.77 -9.85 -9.50
N LEU A 65 -26.01 -9.40 -8.25
CA LEU A 65 -25.42 -8.17 -7.72
C LEU A 65 -23.89 -8.21 -7.84
N HIS A 66 -23.27 -9.30 -7.36
CA HIS A 66 -21.82 -9.49 -7.47
C HIS A 66 -21.31 -9.38 -8.91
N ASP A 67 -21.98 -10.05 -9.86
CA ASP A 67 -21.59 -10.00 -11.28
C ASP A 67 -21.76 -8.59 -11.88
N LEU A 68 -22.83 -7.88 -11.53
CA LEU A 68 -23.05 -6.49 -11.96
C LEU A 68 -21.96 -5.55 -11.41
N LEU A 69 -21.56 -5.75 -10.15
CA LEU A 69 -20.53 -4.93 -9.48
C LEU A 69 -19.13 -5.18 -10.03
N TYR A 70 -18.72 -6.43 -10.22
CA TYR A 70 -17.33 -6.76 -10.50
C TYR A 70 -17.04 -7.19 -11.95
N LYS A 71 -18.00 -7.81 -12.65
CA LYS A 71 -17.83 -8.21 -14.06
C LYS A 71 -18.30 -7.09 -15.00
N THR A 72 -19.55 -6.65 -14.84
CA THR A 72 -20.13 -5.60 -15.70
C THR A 72 -19.70 -4.20 -15.26
N LYS A 73 -19.24 -4.05 -14.02
CA LYS A 73 -18.72 -2.80 -13.43
C LYS A 73 -19.74 -1.66 -13.45
N VAL A 74 -20.99 -1.98 -13.20
CA VAL A 74 -22.09 -1.01 -13.12
C VAL A 74 -21.79 0.05 -12.06
N LYS A 75 -22.20 1.30 -12.31
CA LYS A 75 -21.88 2.46 -11.47
C LYS A 75 -23.02 2.86 -10.55
N GLU A 76 -24.27 2.67 -10.97
CA GLU A 76 -25.46 3.06 -10.21
C GLU A 76 -26.45 1.90 -10.07
N ILE A 77 -27.20 1.85 -8.96
CA ILE A 77 -28.16 0.77 -8.68
C ILE A 77 -29.28 0.72 -9.75
N GLN A 78 -29.65 1.87 -10.29
CA GLN A 78 -30.66 1.97 -11.35
C GLN A 78 -30.28 1.18 -12.61
N ASP A 79 -28.98 1.00 -12.87
CA ASP A 79 -28.46 0.33 -14.05
C ASP A 79 -28.32 -1.19 -13.86
N PHE A 80 -28.82 -1.75 -12.75
CA PHE A 80 -28.90 -3.20 -12.54
C PHE A 80 -29.99 -3.82 -13.42
N SER A 81 -29.74 -3.88 -14.73
CA SER A 81 -30.65 -4.24 -15.82
C SER A 81 -31.41 -5.57 -15.64
N HIS A 82 -30.86 -6.52 -14.88
CA HIS A 82 -31.45 -7.84 -14.67
C HIS A 82 -32.10 -8.03 -13.29
N LEU A 83 -32.16 -6.98 -12.47
CA LEU A 83 -32.81 -7.01 -11.16
C LEU A 83 -34.22 -6.38 -11.21
N PRO A 84 -35.20 -6.94 -10.47
CA PRO A 84 -36.52 -6.35 -10.37
C PRO A 84 -36.46 -4.88 -9.96
N GLN A 85 -37.33 -4.05 -10.54
CA GLN A 85 -37.39 -2.61 -10.22
C GLN A 85 -37.63 -2.38 -8.72
N ALA A 86 -38.59 -3.08 -8.13
CA ALA A 86 -38.87 -2.99 -6.70
C ALA A 86 -37.63 -3.28 -5.83
N PHE A 87 -36.79 -4.26 -6.22
CA PHE A 87 -35.58 -4.57 -5.47
C PHE A 87 -34.52 -3.44 -5.57
N ARG A 88 -34.36 -2.86 -6.77
CA ARG A 88 -33.46 -1.70 -6.98
C ARG A 88 -33.92 -0.49 -6.15
N GLU A 89 -35.23 -0.24 -6.11
CA GLU A 89 -35.84 0.84 -5.33
C GLU A 89 -35.65 0.62 -3.83
N SER A 90 -35.96 -0.58 -3.32
CA SER A 90 -35.77 -0.90 -1.90
C SER A 90 -34.32 -0.75 -1.44
N LEU A 91 -33.35 -1.20 -2.24
CA LEU A 91 -31.93 -0.98 -1.92
C LEU A 91 -31.62 0.51 -1.77
N ARG A 92 -32.10 1.33 -2.70
CA ARG A 92 -31.82 2.77 -2.74
C ARG A 92 -32.53 3.54 -1.62
N GLU A 93 -33.78 3.19 -1.31
CA GLU A 93 -34.53 3.74 -0.17
C GLU A 93 -33.89 3.37 1.16
N ALA A 94 -33.38 2.14 1.25
CA ALA A 94 -32.51 1.73 2.32
C ALA A 94 -31.10 2.32 2.19
N GLY A 95 -30.86 3.39 1.44
CA GLY A 95 -29.59 4.12 1.43
C GLY A 95 -28.39 3.35 0.90
N TRP A 96 -28.58 2.17 0.29
CA TRP A 96 -27.50 1.47 -0.39
C TRP A 96 -27.05 2.24 -1.61
N ARG A 97 -25.75 2.27 -1.83
CA ARG A 97 -25.11 2.78 -3.03
C ARG A 97 -24.09 1.78 -3.55
N VAL A 98 -23.74 1.87 -4.82
CA VAL A 98 -22.64 1.05 -5.38
C VAL A 98 -21.33 1.38 -4.66
N GLY A 99 -21.05 2.67 -4.43
CA GLY A 99 -19.88 3.12 -3.66
C GLY A 99 -18.57 3.18 -4.45
N ARG A 100 -18.64 3.41 -5.78
CA ARG A 100 -17.46 3.77 -6.56
C ARG A 100 -17.02 5.19 -6.22
N SER A 101 -15.77 5.36 -5.81
CA SER A 101 -15.19 6.68 -5.60
C SER A 101 -15.05 7.45 -6.92
N PRO A 102 -15.43 8.74 -6.98
CA PRO A 102 -15.35 9.53 -8.19
C PRO A 102 -13.89 9.81 -8.57
N VAL A 103 -13.64 9.81 -9.88
CA VAL A 103 -12.36 10.26 -10.44
C VAL A 103 -12.33 11.79 -10.37
N HIS A 104 -11.36 12.32 -9.63
CA HIS A 104 -11.14 13.76 -9.50
C HIS A 104 -10.31 14.32 -10.66
N HIS A 105 -9.28 13.59 -11.10
CA HIS A 105 -8.40 14.02 -12.17
C HIS A 105 -7.79 12.83 -12.90
N VAL A 106 -7.53 12.97 -14.20
CA VAL A 106 -6.81 11.98 -15.02
C VAL A 106 -5.68 12.68 -15.76
N VAL A 107 -4.50 12.07 -15.74
CA VAL A 107 -3.35 12.49 -16.54
C VAL A 107 -2.89 11.31 -17.39
N SER A 108 -2.57 11.57 -18.66
CA SER A 108 -2.07 10.57 -19.59
C SER A 108 -0.67 10.98 -20.07
N ALA A 109 0.27 10.04 -20.09
CA ALA A 109 1.59 10.23 -20.67
C ALA A 109 1.65 9.69 -22.12
N ALA A 110 2.67 10.08 -22.88
CA ALA A 110 2.84 9.66 -24.27
C ALA A 110 3.04 8.14 -24.42
N ASP A 111 3.58 7.48 -23.39
CA ASP A 111 3.77 6.03 -23.33
C ASP A 111 2.50 5.24 -22.95
N GLY A 112 1.35 5.90 -22.90
CA GLY A 112 0.06 5.31 -22.52
C GLY A 112 -0.13 5.13 -21.01
N THR A 113 0.84 5.54 -20.17
CA THR A 113 0.66 5.54 -18.72
C THR A 113 -0.49 6.47 -18.34
N LEU A 114 -1.50 5.92 -17.65
CA LEU A 114 -2.63 6.64 -17.12
C LEU A 114 -2.46 6.83 -15.62
N LYS A 115 -2.79 8.01 -15.15
CA LYS A 115 -2.74 8.36 -13.74
C LYS A 115 -4.05 8.98 -13.33
N ILE A 116 -4.64 8.43 -12.28
CA ILE A 116 -5.99 8.74 -11.83
C ILE A 116 -5.90 9.20 -10.38
N LEU A 117 -6.39 10.40 -10.10
CA LEU A 117 -6.72 10.83 -8.74
C LEU A 117 -8.17 10.45 -8.46
N ILE A 118 -8.38 9.73 -7.36
CA ILE A 118 -9.70 9.28 -6.92
C ILE A 118 -9.99 9.98 -5.60
N LYS A 119 -11.18 10.58 -5.47
CA LYS A 119 -11.61 11.25 -4.24
C LYS A 119 -12.33 10.25 -3.33
N LEU A 120 -11.83 10.10 -2.11
CA LEU A 120 -12.41 9.28 -1.06
C LEU A 120 -13.53 10.02 -0.33
N GLU A 121 -14.33 9.26 0.45
CA GLU A 121 -15.44 9.81 1.25
C GLU A 121 -14.99 10.80 2.32
N ASP A 122 -13.75 10.70 2.81
CA ASP A 122 -13.15 11.63 3.76
C ASP A 122 -12.48 12.85 3.09
N ASN A 123 -12.83 13.13 1.83
CA ASN A 123 -12.30 14.21 1.01
C ASN A 123 -10.77 14.15 0.78
N ARG A 124 -10.15 13.00 1.03
CA ARG A 124 -8.76 12.73 0.64
C ARG A 124 -8.67 12.24 -0.79
N LEU A 125 -7.56 12.55 -1.45
CA LEU A 125 -7.23 12.07 -2.78
C LEU A 125 -6.24 10.91 -2.67
N ILE A 126 -6.57 9.80 -3.32
CA ILE A 126 -5.63 8.71 -3.57
C ILE A 126 -5.23 8.69 -5.03
N GLU A 127 -4.03 8.23 -5.29
CA GLU A 127 -3.46 8.15 -6.63
C GLU A 127 -3.39 6.69 -7.05
N THR A 128 -3.83 6.40 -8.27
CA THR A 128 -3.65 5.10 -8.93
C THR A 128 -3.02 5.34 -10.29
N VAL A 129 -2.00 4.55 -10.62
CA VAL A 129 -1.31 4.60 -11.92
C VAL A 129 -1.56 3.29 -12.64
N GLY A 130 -2.07 3.34 -13.87
CA GLY A 130 -2.16 2.23 -14.80
C GLY A 130 -1.09 2.34 -15.87
N ILE A 131 -0.18 1.38 -15.92
CA ILE A 131 0.94 1.32 -16.85
C ILE A 131 0.70 0.17 -17.83
N PRO A 132 0.39 0.45 -19.11
CA PRO A 132 0.33 -0.59 -20.12
C PRO A 132 1.76 -1.07 -20.42
N VAL A 133 1.98 -2.38 -20.41
CA VAL A 133 3.26 -3.01 -20.73
C VAL A 133 3.02 -3.99 -21.86
N GLU A 134 3.62 -3.73 -23.01
CA GLU A 134 3.72 -4.72 -24.07
C GLU A 134 4.76 -5.77 -23.68
N ASP A 135 4.41 -7.04 -23.82
CA ASP A 135 5.34 -8.15 -23.70
C ASP A 135 6.05 -8.41 -25.03
N GLY A 136 7.16 -9.16 -24.99
CA GLY A 136 7.96 -9.47 -26.17
C GLY A 136 7.25 -10.32 -27.23
N ASN A 137 6.02 -10.77 -26.95
CA ASN A 137 5.20 -11.57 -27.85
C ASN A 137 4.03 -10.75 -28.45
N GLY A 138 3.99 -9.43 -28.22
CA GLY A 138 2.95 -8.54 -28.72
C GLY A 138 1.64 -8.54 -27.92
N SER A 139 1.62 -9.13 -26.73
CA SER A 139 0.48 -9.08 -25.81
C SER A 139 0.64 -7.94 -24.80
N PHE A 140 -0.48 -7.33 -24.39
CA PHE A 140 -0.49 -6.19 -23.47
C PHE A 140 -0.94 -6.60 -22.07
N ARG A 141 -0.14 -6.28 -21.06
CA ARG A 141 -0.52 -6.36 -19.64
C ARG A 141 -0.66 -4.96 -19.03
N LEU A 142 -1.70 -4.74 -18.23
CA LEU A 142 -1.85 -3.50 -17.46
C LEU A 142 -1.32 -3.70 -16.04
N THR A 143 -0.32 -2.91 -15.64
CA THR A 143 0.17 -2.86 -14.26
C THR A 143 -0.50 -1.69 -13.55
N ALA A 144 -1.28 -1.94 -12.50
CA ALA A 144 -1.96 -0.89 -11.75
C ALA A 144 -1.43 -0.78 -10.30
N CYS A 145 -1.16 0.44 -9.83
CA CYS A 145 -0.94 0.73 -8.42
C CYS A 145 -2.29 1.03 -7.76
N VAL A 146 -2.86 0.08 -7.03
CA VAL A 146 -4.20 0.19 -6.43
C VAL A 146 -4.10 0.38 -4.92
N SER A 147 -4.90 1.29 -4.34
CA SER A 147 -5.12 1.34 -2.90
C SER A 147 -5.98 0.15 -2.48
N SER A 148 -5.43 -0.74 -1.67
CA SER A 148 -5.97 -2.09 -1.49
C SER A 148 -7.15 -2.16 -0.51
N GLN A 149 -8.38 -2.28 -1.01
CA GLN A 149 -9.48 -3.09 -0.45
C GLN A 149 -10.33 -3.59 -1.63
N ASP A 150 -10.32 -4.90 -1.86
CA ASP A 150 -11.01 -5.68 -2.91
C ASP A 150 -10.84 -5.31 -4.40
N VAL A 151 -10.00 -6.10 -5.06
CA VAL A 151 -9.90 -6.19 -6.52
C VAL A 151 -9.83 -7.66 -6.92
N GLN A 152 -10.64 -8.09 -7.90
CA GLN A 152 -10.64 -9.44 -8.48
C GLN A 152 -9.38 -9.71 -9.35
N ILE A 153 -8.22 -9.43 -8.79
CA ILE A 153 -6.91 -9.64 -9.39
C ILE A 153 -6.28 -10.84 -8.67
N GLY A 154 -5.86 -11.85 -9.43
CA GLY A 154 -5.18 -13.00 -8.86
C GLY A 154 -3.96 -12.56 -8.05
N GLN A 155 -3.81 -13.03 -6.81
CA GLN A 155 -2.79 -12.52 -5.87
C GLN A 155 -1.36 -12.53 -6.43
N ARG A 156 -1.00 -13.49 -7.28
CA ARG A 156 0.33 -13.54 -7.94
C ARG A 156 0.61 -12.35 -8.87
N MET A 157 -0.43 -11.65 -9.32
CA MET A 157 -0.35 -10.43 -10.13
C MET A 157 -0.25 -9.17 -9.28
N MET A 158 -0.22 -9.30 -7.95
CA MET A 158 -0.13 -8.19 -7.01
C MET A 158 1.26 -8.16 -6.35
N THR A 159 1.78 -6.94 -6.19
CA THR A 159 2.95 -6.67 -5.36
C THR A 159 2.50 -5.77 -4.20
N ILE A 160 2.74 -6.23 -2.98
CA ILE A 160 2.52 -5.44 -1.77
C ILE A 160 3.84 -4.73 -1.48
N SER A 161 3.86 -3.39 -1.52
CA SER A 161 5.05 -2.60 -1.17
C SER A 161 4.90 -1.98 0.21
N THR A 162 5.98 -1.91 0.98
CA THR A 162 6.03 -1.30 2.30
C THR A 162 7.35 -0.59 2.55
N VAL A 163 7.31 0.53 3.27
CA VAL A 163 8.52 1.22 3.78
C VAL A 163 9.11 0.55 5.02
N GLY A 164 8.53 -0.58 5.45
CA GLY A 164 8.92 -1.28 6.67
C GLY A 164 8.22 -0.66 7.88
N VAL A 165 6.94 -0.96 8.06
CA VAL A 165 6.22 -0.65 9.31
C VAL A 165 6.37 -1.84 10.26
N PRO A 166 6.81 -1.64 11.52
CA PRO A 166 7.00 -2.74 12.47
C PRO A 166 5.78 -3.66 12.57
N ASN A 167 6.01 -4.96 12.73
CA ASN A 167 5.00 -6.03 12.84
C ASN A 167 4.14 -6.29 11.59
N THR A 168 4.15 -5.43 10.57
CA THR A 168 3.30 -5.61 9.37
C THR A 168 3.79 -6.74 8.46
N ILE A 169 5.11 -6.89 8.29
CA ILE A 169 5.69 -7.95 7.45
C ILE A 169 5.46 -9.33 8.07
N LYS A 170 5.61 -9.45 9.40
CA LYS A 170 5.28 -10.69 10.13
C LYS A 170 3.81 -11.05 10.00
N MET A 171 2.92 -10.07 10.21
CA MET A 171 1.48 -10.26 10.03
C MET A 171 1.16 -10.68 8.58
N LEU A 172 1.81 -10.08 7.59
CA LEU A 172 1.61 -10.46 6.19
C LEU A 172 2.04 -11.91 5.91
N ALA A 173 3.12 -12.39 6.54
CA ALA A 173 3.60 -13.75 6.39
C ALA A 173 2.56 -14.80 6.84
N THR A 174 1.82 -14.52 7.92
CA THR A 174 0.82 -15.47 8.46
C THR A 174 -0.35 -15.72 7.48
N HIS A 175 -0.64 -14.74 6.62
CA HIS A 175 -1.71 -14.84 5.63
C HIS A 175 -1.32 -15.70 4.43
N LYS A 176 -0.03 -16.05 4.28
CA LYS A 176 0.50 -16.91 3.19
C LYS A 176 0.01 -16.51 1.80
N LEU A 177 -0.13 -15.20 1.58
CA LEU A 177 -0.57 -14.66 0.30
C LEU A 177 0.40 -15.05 -0.81
N GLN A 178 -0.14 -15.23 -2.02
CA GLN A 178 0.66 -15.56 -3.19
C GLN A 178 1.28 -14.31 -3.85
N SER A 179 1.03 -13.12 -3.29
CA SER A 179 1.58 -11.84 -3.74
C SER A 179 3.09 -11.76 -3.62
N THR A 180 3.71 -10.86 -4.39
CA THR A 180 5.13 -10.50 -4.20
C THR A 180 5.24 -9.45 -3.10
N LEU A 181 6.21 -9.58 -2.20
CA LEU A 181 6.55 -8.53 -1.24
C LEU A 181 7.65 -7.64 -1.81
N ALA A 182 7.41 -6.33 -1.85
CA ALA A 182 8.40 -5.30 -2.12
C ALA A 182 8.67 -4.47 -0.85
N VAL A 183 9.93 -4.18 -0.57
CA VAL A 183 10.37 -3.41 0.60
C VAL A 183 11.15 -2.20 0.12
N SER A 184 10.68 -1.00 0.42
CA SER A 184 11.34 0.26 0.11
C SER A 184 12.54 0.47 1.05
N LEU A 185 13.70 -0.05 0.62
CA LEU A 185 14.92 -0.08 1.40
C LEU A 185 15.72 1.22 1.25
N HIS A 186 16.04 1.57 0.00
CA HIS A 186 16.67 2.83 -0.45
C HIS A 186 18.04 3.20 0.13
N ALA A 187 18.60 2.44 1.07
CA ALA A 187 19.94 2.65 1.61
C ALA A 187 20.52 1.34 2.17
N PRO A 188 21.84 1.16 2.14
CA PRO A 188 22.50 -0.04 2.64
C PRO A 188 22.79 0.00 4.15
N ASN A 189 22.70 1.17 4.79
CA ASN A 189 22.94 1.35 6.22
C ASN A 189 21.89 2.25 6.86
N GLN A 190 21.79 2.15 8.20
CA GLN A 190 20.77 2.86 8.98
C GLN A 190 20.88 4.38 8.83
N LYS A 191 22.09 4.94 8.90
CA LYS A 191 22.30 6.40 8.86
C LYS A 191 21.80 6.99 7.53
N LEU A 192 22.17 6.38 6.42
CA LEU A 192 21.73 6.82 5.10
C LEU A 192 20.22 6.57 4.92
N ARG A 193 19.70 5.46 5.46
CA ARG A 193 18.27 5.15 5.42
C ARG A 193 17.43 6.20 6.14
N GLU A 194 17.84 6.65 7.31
CA GLU A 194 17.14 7.72 8.06
C GLU A 194 17.17 9.06 7.36
N THR A 195 18.18 9.31 6.53
CA THR A 195 18.29 10.53 5.71
C THR A 195 17.29 10.50 4.56
N ILE A 196 17.14 9.35 3.89
CA ILE A 196 16.27 9.21 2.70
C ILE A 196 14.82 8.89 3.10
N VAL A 197 14.63 8.12 4.16
CA VAL A 197 13.34 7.68 4.70
C VAL A 197 13.27 8.09 6.17
N PRO A 198 12.87 9.33 6.51
CA PRO A 198 12.89 9.80 7.90
C PRO A 198 12.08 8.96 8.88
N SER A 199 11.00 8.30 8.42
CA SER A 199 10.22 7.36 9.22
C SER A 199 10.96 6.08 9.60
N ALA A 200 12.14 5.82 9.01
CA ALA A 200 12.99 4.67 9.34
C ALA A 200 13.62 4.74 10.74
N LYS A 201 13.66 5.92 11.38
CA LYS A 201 14.23 6.09 12.73
C LYS A 201 13.59 5.18 13.77
N SER A 202 12.28 4.94 13.66
CA SER A 202 11.54 4.08 14.59
C SER A 202 11.70 2.59 14.32
N TYR A 203 12.35 2.20 13.22
CA TYR A 203 12.51 0.81 12.83
C TYR A 203 13.91 0.50 12.31
N PRO A 204 14.77 -0.04 13.18
CA PRO A 204 16.15 -0.39 12.83
C PRO A 204 16.24 -1.32 11.62
N LEU A 205 17.23 -1.05 10.76
CA LEU A 205 17.43 -1.78 9.51
C LEU A 205 17.66 -3.28 9.74
N ASN A 206 18.40 -3.66 10.77
CA ASN A 206 18.60 -5.07 11.12
C ASN A 206 17.26 -5.78 11.42
N ALA A 207 16.37 -5.13 12.18
CA ALA A 207 15.05 -5.66 12.48
C ALA A 207 14.16 -5.77 11.23
N LEU A 208 14.24 -4.80 10.31
CA LEU A 208 13.58 -4.88 9.00
C LEU A 208 14.08 -6.08 8.19
N ILE A 209 15.38 -6.28 8.14
CA ILE A 209 16.01 -7.37 7.42
C ILE A 209 15.63 -8.73 8.04
N ASP A 210 15.59 -8.84 9.37
CA ASP A 210 15.17 -10.06 10.05
C ASP A 210 13.69 -10.39 9.79
N ASP A 211 12.82 -9.38 9.73
CA ASP A 211 11.42 -9.58 9.35
C ASP A 211 11.28 -10.04 7.89
N CYS A 212 12.15 -9.57 6.98
CA CYS A 212 12.21 -10.05 5.60
C CYS A 212 12.69 -11.51 5.50
N LYS A 213 13.67 -11.90 6.33
CA LYS A 213 14.12 -13.30 6.43
C LYS A 213 12.99 -14.20 6.92
N HIS A 214 12.29 -13.77 7.96
CA HIS A 214 11.14 -14.50 8.49
C HIS A 214 10.02 -14.65 7.45
N TYR A 215 9.69 -13.57 6.72
CA TYR A 215 8.72 -13.65 5.63
C TYR A 215 9.11 -14.69 4.58
N PHE A 216 10.39 -14.72 4.16
CA PHE A 216 10.86 -15.71 3.21
C PHE A 216 10.82 -17.14 3.79
N SER A 217 11.19 -17.35 5.05
CA SER A 217 11.16 -18.69 5.67
C SER A 217 9.75 -19.26 5.74
N GLU A 218 8.76 -18.43 6.09
CA GLU A 218 7.36 -18.82 6.23
C GLU A 218 6.67 -19.06 4.88
N THR A 219 6.95 -18.21 3.89
CA THR A 219 6.18 -18.19 2.63
C THR A 219 6.92 -18.81 1.45
N ARG A 220 8.25 -18.90 1.52
CA ARG A 220 9.15 -19.22 0.39
C ARG A 220 8.98 -18.28 -0.81
N ARG A 221 8.34 -17.11 -0.61
CA ARG A 221 8.11 -16.11 -1.65
C ARG A 221 9.26 -15.11 -1.65
N ARG A 222 9.76 -14.81 -2.85
CA ARG A 222 10.86 -13.85 -3.05
C ARG A 222 10.49 -12.47 -2.50
N VAL A 223 11.41 -11.87 -1.75
CA VAL A 223 11.31 -10.48 -1.30
C VAL A 223 12.10 -9.60 -2.28
N THR A 224 11.47 -8.52 -2.76
CA THR A 224 12.11 -7.54 -3.63
C THR A 224 12.45 -6.29 -2.85
N PHE A 225 13.72 -5.89 -2.80
CA PHE A 225 14.13 -4.62 -2.22
C PHE A 225 14.10 -3.54 -3.29
N GLU A 226 13.24 -2.54 -3.10
CA GLU A 226 13.21 -1.34 -3.94
C GLU A 226 14.29 -0.36 -3.47
N TYR A 227 15.16 0.04 -4.39
CA TYR A 227 16.28 0.93 -4.11
C TYR A 227 16.28 2.11 -5.08
N THR A 228 15.77 3.25 -4.60
CA THR A 228 15.77 4.49 -5.37
C THR A 228 17.18 5.06 -5.40
N LEU A 229 17.75 5.22 -6.60
CA LEU A 229 19.08 5.79 -6.78
C LEU A 229 18.98 7.32 -6.90
N LEU A 230 19.65 8.02 -5.99
CA LEU A 230 19.72 9.47 -5.85
C LEU A 230 21.15 9.93 -6.11
N ALA A 231 21.32 10.83 -7.08
CA ALA A 231 22.63 11.24 -7.56
C ALA A 231 23.50 11.84 -6.44
N GLY A 232 24.69 11.26 -6.22
CA GLY A 232 25.67 11.74 -5.25
C GLY A 232 25.31 11.45 -3.78
N ILE A 233 24.25 10.67 -3.53
CA ILE A 233 23.77 10.39 -2.16
C ILE A 233 23.90 8.90 -1.84
N ASN A 234 23.38 8.03 -2.70
CA ASN A 234 23.33 6.59 -2.45
C ASN A 234 23.58 5.75 -3.72
N ASP A 235 24.09 6.37 -4.78
CA ASP A 235 24.31 5.78 -6.11
C ASP A 235 25.78 5.43 -6.41
N GLY A 236 26.65 5.56 -5.41
CA GLY A 236 28.07 5.18 -5.51
C GLY A 236 28.31 3.66 -5.42
N VAL A 237 29.46 3.22 -5.91
CA VAL A 237 29.85 1.79 -5.95
C VAL A 237 30.10 1.22 -4.54
N GLU A 238 30.54 2.06 -3.62
CA GLU A 238 30.70 1.73 -2.20
C GLU A 238 29.35 1.39 -1.55
N HIS A 239 28.30 2.13 -1.89
CA HIS A 239 26.94 1.84 -1.44
C HIS A 239 26.39 0.54 -2.05
N ALA A 240 26.72 0.25 -3.31
CA ALA A 240 26.37 -1.02 -3.94
C ALA A 240 27.06 -2.21 -3.27
N ALA A 241 28.34 -2.06 -2.90
CA ALA A 241 29.09 -3.09 -2.18
C ALA A 241 28.48 -3.32 -0.79
N GLU A 242 28.21 -2.26 -0.02
CA GLU A 242 27.58 -2.36 1.29
C GLU A 242 26.17 -2.98 1.21
N LEU A 243 25.38 -2.60 0.19
CA LEU A 243 24.08 -3.21 -0.08
C LEU A 243 24.20 -4.70 -0.34
N ALA A 244 25.18 -5.13 -1.15
CA ALA A 244 25.39 -6.55 -1.43
C ALA A 244 25.68 -7.33 -0.14
N GLU A 245 26.57 -6.82 0.73
CA GLU A 245 26.86 -7.46 2.01
C GLU A 245 25.60 -7.56 2.89
N LEU A 246 24.78 -6.50 2.96
CA LEU A 246 23.50 -6.51 3.68
C LEU A 246 22.55 -7.59 3.14
N ILE A 247 22.36 -7.64 1.81
CA ILE A 247 21.44 -8.59 1.18
C ILE A 247 21.93 -10.03 1.34
N HIS A 248 23.25 -10.28 1.30
CA HIS A 248 23.82 -11.61 1.56
C HIS A 248 23.47 -12.14 2.95
N THR A 249 23.32 -11.27 3.96
CA THR A 249 22.86 -11.71 5.30
C THR A 249 21.48 -12.34 5.27
N CYS A 250 20.66 -12.02 4.26
CA CYS A 250 19.31 -12.55 4.11
C CYS A 250 19.31 -13.98 3.54
N GLY A 251 20.37 -14.39 2.83
CA GLY A 251 20.48 -15.68 2.17
C GLY A 251 19.92 -15.67 0.75
N ARG A 252 19.11 -16.68 0.40
CA ARG A 252 18.53 -16.82 -0.96
C ARG A 252 17.12 -16.27 -1.02
N GLY A 253 16.66 -15.93 -2.23
CA GLY A 253 15.27 -15.53 -2.46
C GLY A 253 15.03 -14.03 -2.36
N TYR A 254 16.02 -13.23 -2.77
CA TYR A 254 15.95 -11.78 -2.78
C TYR A 254 16.20 -11.23 -4.18
N HIS A 255 15.63 -10.08 -4.47
CA HIS A 255 15.84 -9.33 -5.70
C HIS A 255 16.02 -7.86 -5.36
N VAL A 256 16.97 -7.17 -5.99
CA VAL A 256 17.11 -5.72 -5.86
C VAL A 256 16.55 -5.06 -7.11
N ASN A 257 15.57 -4.19 -6.95
CA ASN A 257 15.03 -3.39 -8.03
C ASN A 257 15.54 -1.95 -7.90
N LEU A 258 16.51 -1.59 -8.74
CA LEU A 258 17.08 -0.25 -8.82
C LEU A 258 16.10 0.68 -9.54
N ILE A 259 15.79 1.81 -8.92
CA ILE A 259 14.84 2.81 -9.45
C ILE A 259 15.60 4.13 -9.60
N PRO A 260 16.12 4.46 -10.79
CA PRO A 260 16.73 5.76 -11.02
C PRO A 260 15.72 6.87 -10.71
N PHE A 261 16.08 7.81 -9.83
CA PHE A 261 15.15 8.84 -9.37
C PHE A 261 14.55 9.64 -10.53
N ASN A 262 13.24 9.89 -10.44
CA ASN A 262 12.54 10.79 -11.34
C ASN A 262 12.39 12.14 -10.63
N PRO A 263 12.99 13.22 -11.15
CA PRO A 263 12.87 14.54 -10.55
C PRO A 263 11.40 14.93 -10.35
N ILE A 264 11.11 15.53 -9.20
CA ILE A 264 9.82 16.11 -8.87
C ILE A 264 10.02 17.57 -8.54
N GLU A 265 9.03 18.40 -8.84
CA GLU A 265 9.06 19.82 -8.50
C GLU A 265 9.25 19.99 -6.98
N GLY A 266 10.22 20.82 -6.58
CA GLY A 266 10.54 21.09 -5.18
C GLY A 266 11.42 20.05 -4.48
N SER A 267 11.91 19.01 -5.15
CA SER A 267 12.88 18.08 -4.56
C SER A 267 14.32 18.54 -4.79
N GLU A 268 15.14 18.46 -3.74
CA GLU A 268 16.59 18.70 -3.81
C GLU A 268 17.35 17.51 -4.43
N TYR A 269 16.68 16.36 -4.56
CA TYR A 269 17.29 15.15 -5.11
C TYR A 269 17.37 15.19 -6.63
N ARG A 270 18.40 14.54 -7.16
CA ARG A 270 18.67 14.50 -8.60
C ARG A 270 18.73 13.08 -9.12
N ARG A 271 18.39 12.94 -10.39
CA ARG A 271 18.51 11.68 -11.12
C ARG A 271 20.00 11.35 -11.33
N PRO A 272 20.44 10.12 -11.01
CA PRO A 272 21.82 9.69 -11.24
C PRO A 272 22.14 9.62 -12.74
N TYR A 273 23.41 9.82 -13.08
CA TYR A 273 23.88 9.60 -14.44
C TYR A 273 23.76 8.12 -14.82
N LYS A 274 23.48 7.83 -16.11
CA LYS A 274 23.37 6.45 -16.60
C LYS A 274 24.60 5.60 -16.27
N LYS A 275 25.81 6.19 -16.31
CA LYS A 275 27.06 5.53 -15.95
C LYS A 275 27.08 5.09 -14.48
N ALA A 276 26.59 5.92 -13.56
CA ALA A 276 26.51 5.57 -12.13
C ALA A 276 25.52 4.42 -11.90
N VAL A 277 24.34 4.47 -12.53
CA VAL A 277 23.35 3.39 -12.45
C VAL A 277 23.93 2.06 -12.96
N LEU A 278 24.63 2.08 -14.10
CA LEU A 278 25.26 0.89 -14.67
C LEU A 278 26.41 0.37 -13.80
N ALA A 279 27.23 1.25 -13.23
CA ALA A 279 28.29 0.86 -12.30
C ALA A 279 27.72 0.21 -11.04
N PHE A 280 26.67 0.81 -10.45
CA PHE A 280 25.97 0.26 -9.29
C PHE A 280 25.39 -1.13 -9.57
N MET A 281 24.72 -1.29 -10.71
CA MET A 281 24.19 -2.57 -11.18
C MET A 281 25.31 -3.60 -11.35
N ALA A 282 26.38 -3.25 -12.07
CA ALA A 282 27.50 -4.16 -12.32
C ALA A 282 28.20 -4.58 -11.01
N THR A 283 28.31 -3.68 -10.02
CA THR A 283 28.84 -4.02 -8.70
C THR A 283 27.96 -5.06 -7.99
N LEU A 284 26.64 -4.88 -7.99
CA LEU A 284 25.70 -5.85 -7.42
C LEU A 284 25.76 -7.21 -8.13
N GLU A 285 25.80 -7.22 -9.46
CA GLU A 285 25.93 -8.44 -10.26
C GLU A 285 27.24 -9.18 -10.00
N SER A 286 28.36 -8.44 -9.90
CA SER A 286 29.67 -9.02 -9.56
C SER A 286 29.67 -9.72 -8.19
N LYS A 287 28.81 -9.23 -7.28
CA LYS A 287 28.56 -9.80 -5.95
C LYS A 287 27.45 -10.85 -5.94
N LYS A 288 26.98 -11.30 -7.11
CA LYS A 288 25.94 -12.34 -7.29
C LYS A 288 24.56 -11.95 -6.73
N ILE A 289 24.25 -10.67 -6.66
CA ILE A 289 22.91 -10.19 -6.31
C ILE A 289 22.05 -10.18 -7.56
N THR A 290 20.85 -10.77 -7.49
CA THR A 290 19.85 -10.64 -8.57
C THR A 290 19.33 -9.21 -8.57
N VAL A 291 19.55 -8.49 -9.67
CA VAL A 291 19.24 -7.07 -9.78
C VAL A 291 18.52 -6.76 -11.08
N SER A 292 17.62 -5.78 -11.05
CA SER A 292 17.04 -5.18 -12.25
C SER A 292 17.04 -3.67 -12.13
N VAL A 293 17.12 -2.97 -13.27
CA VAL A 293 16.90 -1.52 -13.32
C VAL A 293 15.49 -1.26 -13.87
N ARG A 294 14.67 -0.54 -13.10
CA ARG A 294 13.33 -0.16 -13.51
C ARG A 294 13.41 0.82 -14.68
N GLN A 295 12.83 0.45 -15.80
CA GLN A 295 12.65 1.36 -16.92
C GLN A 295 11.75 2.53 -16.50
N THR A 296 12.20 3.72 -16.81
CA THR A 296 11.44 4.92 -16.50
C THR A 296 10.30 5.10 -17.51
N ARG A 297 9.10 5.38 -16.99
CA ARG A 297 7.87 5.60 -17.75
C ARG A 297 7.15 6.81 -17.20
N GLY A 298 6.45 7.56 -18.06
CA GLY A 298 5.65 8.73 -17.69
C GLY A 298 6.42 9.94 -17.12
N LEU A 299 7.64 10.21 -17.59
CA LEU A 299 8.42 11.39 -17.15
C LEU A 299 7.81 12.72 -17.60
N ASP A 300 7.20 12.69 -18.76
CA ASP A 300 6.79 13.85 -19.56
C ASP A 300 5.47 14.48 -19.07
N ALA A 301 4.75 13.81 -18.17
CA ALA A 301 3.41 14.22 -17.72
C ALA A 301 3.24 14.28 -16.18
N SER A 302 4.31 14.44 -15.38
CA SER A 302 4.22 14.33 -13.91
C SER A 302 3.54 13.02 -13.44
N ALA A 303 3.72 11.96 -14.24
CA ALA A 303 2.98 10.71 -14.11
C ALA A 303 3.71 9.66 -13.23
N ALA A 304 4.88 9.99 -12.67
CA ALA A 304 5.55 9.09 -11.73
C ALA A 304 4.79 9.02 -10.40
N CYS A 305 4.86 7.88 -9.72
CA CYS A 305 4.12 7.65 -8.48
C CYS A 305 4.40 8.74 -7.42
N GLY A 306 3.34 9.29 -6.82
CA GLY A 306 3.37 10.29 -5.75
C GLY A 306 3.34 11.76 -6.21
N GLN A 307 3.58 12.05 -7.48
CA GLN A 307 3.71 13.43 -7.98
C GLN A 307 2.36 14.19 -8.09
N LEU A 308 1.26 13.52 -8.46
CA LEU A 308 0.01 14.19 -8.81
C LEU A 308 -0.81 14.48 -7.55
N ARG A 309 -0.80 13.55 -6.58
CA ARG A 309 -1.41 13.82 -5.27
C ARG A 309 -0.80 15.04 -4.61
N ASN A 310 0.53 15.18 -4.65
CA ASN A 310 1.22 16.31 -4.03
C ASN A 310 0.91 17.66 -4.72
N ALA A 311 0.62 17.65 -6.03
CA ALA A 311 0.20 18.84 -6.77
C ALA A 311 -1.23 19.30 -6.42
N HIS A 312 -2.15 18.36 -6.18
CA HIS A 312 -3.56 18.67 -5.89
C HIS A 312 -3.90 18.74 -4.40
N GLN A 313 -3.12 18.11 -3.52
CA GLN A 313 -3.49 18.00 -2.11
C GLN A 313 -2.28 17.92 -1.16
N LYS A 314 -2.03 19.00 -0.40
CA LYS A 314 -1.18 19.00 0.80
C LYS A 314 -1.98 18.84 2.11
N SER A 315 -3.29 19.11 2.09
CA SER A 315 -4.23 18.95 3.22
C SER A 315 -5.63 18.56 2.68
N PRO A 316 -6.53 17.94 3.48
CA PRO A 316 -7.85 17.49 3.04
C PRO A 316 -8.63 18.57 2.28
N LEU A 317 -9.36 18.21 1.21
CA LEU A 317 -10.17 19.18 0.48
C LEU A 317 -11.27 19.69 1.42
N VAL A 318 -11.32 21.00 1.64
CA VAL A 318 -12.37 21.64 2.43
C VAL A 318 -13.68 21.54 1.65
N GLU A 319 -14.76 21.16 2.32
CA GLU A 319 -16.10 21.16 1.73
C GLU A 319 -16.45 22.60 1.36
N VAL A 320 -16.58 22.86 0.06
CA VAL A 320 -17.19 24.09 -0.41
C VAL A 320 -18.70 23.84 -0.33
N GLU A 321 -19.33 24.41 0.69
CA GLU A 321 -20.79 24.58 0.74
C GLU A 321 -21.26 25.13 -0.62
N PRO A 322 -22.35 24.62 -1.19
CA PRO A 322 -22.83 25.09 -2.49
C PRO A 322 -23.14 26.59 -2.42
N SER A 323 -22.25 27.39 -3.00
CA SER A 323 -22.44 28.83 -3.14
C SER A 323 -23.72 29.08 -3.93
N ALA A 324 -24.62 29.82 -3.30
CA ALA A 324 -25.90 30.22 -3.85
C ALA A 324 -25.73 30.96 -5.19
N ALA A 325 -26.60 30.57 -6.14
CA ALA A 325 -27.01 31.30 -7.34
C ALA A 325 -25.90 31.77 -8.31
N LEU A 326 -25.77 31.04 -9.43
CA LEU A 326 -25.28 31.62 -10.68
C LEU A 326 -26.29 32.68 -11.17
N PRO A 327 -25.84 33.88 -11.59
CA PRO A 327 -26.74 34.88 -12.16
C PRO A 327 -27.28 34.39 -13.51
N GLN A 328 -28.61 34.43 -13.66
CA GLN A 328 -29.28 34.13 -14.92
C GLN A 328 -28.87 35.14 -15.99
N LEU A 329 -28.30 34.66 -17.07
CA LEU A 329 -28.18 35.41 -18.32
C LEU A 329 -29.57 35.49 -18.97
N SER A 330 -30.11 36.69 -19.08
CA SER A 330 -31.34 36.99 -19.82
C SER A 330 -31.12 36.79 -21.32
N PRO A 331 -32.07 36.19 -22.06
CA PRO A 331 -32.01 36.15 -23.51
C PRO A 331 -32.45 37.50 -24.10
N SER A 332 -31.81 37.89 -25.20
CA SER A 332 -32.17 39.03 -26.05
C SER A 332 -33.52 38.83 -26.73
#